data_AF-A0A971AI44-F1
#
_entry.id   AF-A0A971AI44-F1
#
_cell.length_a   1.000
_cell.length_b   1.000
_cell.length_c   1.000
_cell.angle_alpha   90.00
_cell.angle_beta   90.00
_cell.angle_gamma   90.00
#
_symmetry.space_group_name_H-M   'P 1'
#
loop_
_entity.id
_entity.type
_entity.pdbx_description
1 polymer ?
#
loop_
_entity_poly.entity_id
_entity_poly.type
_entity_poly.pdbx_seq_one_letter_code
_entity_poly.pdbx_strand_id
1 'polypeptide(L)'
;MKTRKRRRLSPEERERQIVEGAIRFFAEVGFEGQTRELAKRLGITQPLLYRYFPSKESLIERVYHEVYIKRWQPHWESLIVDRRRPLQERLVTLYREYTQVIFNYEWVRIFMFAGLKGVNITERYLAIVQDKLFVPVCTEMRELAGLPSTAEVPLLPEELELAWDLHGGVYYLAIRKWIYNLPIPEDLSDHIERVVHSFIAGTPPTLRRLFAEKPLRQQHSAS
;
A
#
# COMPACT_ATOMS: atom_id res chain seq x y z
N MET A 1 -4.35 -44.45 -22.85
CA MET A 1 -4.14 -43.27 -21.97
C MET A 1 -5.16 -43.31 -20.84
N LYS A 2 -4.73 -43.49 -19.58
CA LYS A 2 -5.65 -43.39 -18.42
C LYS A 2 -6.01 -41.92 -18.21
N THR A 3 -7.28 -41.56 -18.45
CA THR A 3 -7.85 -40.25 -18.15
C THR A 3 -7.72 -39.99 -16.65
N ARG A 4 -6.82 -39.07 -16.26
CA ARG A 4 -6.66 -38.62 -14.87
C ARG A 4 -7.99 -38.03 -14.41
N LYS A 5 -8.74 -38.78 -13.59
CA LYS A 5 -10.02 -38.35 -13.01
C LYS A 5 -9.81 -36.99 -12.34
N ARG A 6 -10.38 -35.92 -12.89
CA ARG A 6 -10.25 -34.56 -12.35
C ARG A 6 -10.76 -34.59 -10.90
N ARG A 7 -9.87 -34.44 -9.92
CA ARG A 7 -10.22 -34.38 -8.49
C ARG A 7 -11.20 -33.22 -8.32
N ARG A 8 -12.38 -33.49 -7.75
CA ARG A 8 -13.34 -32.43 -7.42
C ARG A 8 -12.73 -31.61 -6.29
N LEU A 9 -12.43 -30.34 -6.57
CA LEU A 9 -11.99 -29.40 -5.53
C LEU A 9 -13.11 -29.19 -4.51
N SER A 10 -12.73 -28.96 -3.26
CA SER A 10 -13.67 -28.44 -2.26
C SER A 10 -14.18 -27.05 -2.69
N PRO A 11 -15.32 -26.58 -2.15
CA PRO A 11 -15.79 -25.23 -2.39
C PRO A 11 -14.72 -24.16 -2.10
N GLU A 12 -13.98 -24.30 -1.00
CA GLU A 12 -12.94 -23.36 -0.55
C GLU A 12 -11.71 -23.40 -1.47
N GLU A 13 -11.27 -24.60 -1.86
CA GLU A 13 -10.18 -24.76 -2.84
C GLU A 13 -10.54 -24.13 -4.19
N ARG A 14 -11.81 -24.23 -4.59
CA ARG A 14 -12.31 -23.63 -5.82
C ARG A 14 -12.36 -22.11 -5.73
N GLU A 15 -12.87 -21.57 -4.63
CA GLU A 15 -12.89 -20.12 -4.41
C GLU A 15 -11.48 -19.54 -4.48
N ARG A 16 -10.53 -20.16 -3.76
CA ARG A 16 -9.12 -19.76 -3.78
C ARG A 16 -8.54 -19.78 -5.20
N GLN A 17 -8.81 -20.85 -5.96
CA GLN A 17 -8.38 -20.94 -7.36
C GLN A 17 -8.93 -19.78 -8.20
N ILE A 18 -10.20 -19.43 -8.02
CA ILE A 18 -10.84 -18.33 -8.75
C ILE A 18 -10.19 -16.99 -8.36
N VAL A 19 -9.99 -16.73 -7.07
CA VAL A 19 -9.39 -15.48 -6.58
C VAL A 19 -7.96 -15.32 -7.08
N GLU A 20 -7.11 -16.34 -6.93
CA GLU A 20 -5.73 -16.30 -7.46
C GLU A 20 -5.69 -16.10 -8.98
N GLY A 21 -6.64 -16.72 -9.68
CA GLY A 21 -6.84 -16.53 -11.11
C GLY A 21 -7.21 -15.10 -11.48
N ALA A 22 -8.15 -14.51 -10.75
CA ALA A 22 -8.63 -13.16 -10.95
C ALA A 22 -7.56 -12.12 -10.63
N ILE A 23 -6.76 -12.32 -9.57
CA ILE A 23 -5.60 -11.47 -9.25
C ILE A 23 -4.65 -11.39 -10.44
N ARG A 24 -4.21 -12.53 -10.98
CA ARG A 24 -3.32 -12.57 -12.15
C ARG A 24 -3.97 -11.95 -13.39
N PHE A 25 -5.25 -12.22 -13.61
CA PHE A 25 -5.99 -11.67 -14.76
C PHE A 25 -6.10 -10.16 -14.70
N PHE A 26 -6.57 -9.59 -13.59
CA PHE A 26 -6.69 -8.14 -13.43
C PHE A 26 -5.34 -7.43 -13.37
N ALA A 27 -4.29 -8.08 -12.87
CA ALA A 27 -2.94 -7.56 -12.98
C ALA A 27 -2.48 -7.44 -14.44
N GLU A 28 -2.85 -8.38 -15.31
CA GLU A 28 -2.43 -8.35 -16.72
C GLU A 28 -3.25 -7.36 -17.56
N VAL A 29 -4.59 -7.45 -17.50
CA VAL A 29 -5.49 -6.76 -18.44
C VAL A 29 -6.36 -5.68 -17.80
N GLY A 30 -6.19 -5.42 -16.50
CA GLY A 30 -6.99 -4.45 -15.76
C GLY A 30 -8.45 -4.88 -15.55
N PHE A 31 -9.25 -3.95 -15.02
CA PHE A 31 -10.64 -4.21 -14.65
C PHE A 31 -11.64 -4.09 -15.82
N GLU A 32 -11.17 -3.94 -17.05
CA GLU A 32 -12.01 -3.97 -18.25
C GLU A 32 -12.15 -5.41 -18.79
N GLY A 33 -11.18 -6.28 -18.51
CA GLY A 33 -11.17 -7.68 -18.95
C GLY A 33 -12.48 -8.42 -18.63
N GLN A 34 -12.94 -9.25 -19.57
CA GLN A 34 -14.27 -9.87 -19.48
C GLN A 34 -14.26 -11.10 -18.57
N THR A 35 -15.29 -11.27 -17.73
CA THR A 35 -15.40 -12.44 -16.82
C THR A 35 -15.49 -13.76 -17.59
N ARG A 36 -15.95 -13.73 -18.84
CA ARG A 36 -15.94 -14.88 -19.75
C ARG A 36 -14.52 -15.34 -20.10
N GLU A 37 -13.61 -14.40 -20.33
CA GLU A 37 -12.19 -14.68 -20.61
C GLU A 37 -11.50 -15.24 -19.37
N LEU A 38 -11.77 -14.65 -18.20
CA LEU A 38 -11.29 -15.18 -16.93
C LEU A 38 -11.76 -16.63 -16.70
N ALA A 39 -13.06 -16.90 -16.88
CA ALA A 39 -13.61 -18.25 -16.73
C ALA A 39 -12.93 -19.25 -17.67
N LYS A 40 -12.75 -18.87 -18.95
CA LYS A 40 -12.00 -19.67 -19.94
C LYS A 40 -10.57 -19.94 -19.48
N ARG A 41 -9.86 -18.92 -18.99
CA ARG A 41 -8.48 -19.04 -18.49
C ARG A 41 -8.37 -19.98 -17.29
N LEU A 42 -9.39 -19.99 -16.43
CA LEU A 42 -9.46 -20.87 -15.26
C LEU A 42 -9.96 -22.29 -15.61
N GLY A 43 -10.39 -22.54 -16.84
CA GLY A 43 -10.96 -23.80 -17.26
C GLY A 43 -12.28 -24.13 -16.57
N ILE A 44 -13.05 -23.11 -16.21
CA ILE A 44 -14.39 -23.20 -15.61
C ILE A 44 -15.43 -22.54 -16.51
N THR A 45 -16.72 -22.79 -16.24
CA THR A 45 -17.80 -22.10 -16.92
C THR A 45 -18.05 -20.74 -16.28
N GLN A 46 -18.48 -19.75 -17.06
CA GLN A 46 -18.85 -18.43 -16.54
C GLN A 46 -20.01 -18.50 -15.52
N PRO A 47 -21.06 -19.34 -15.70
CA PRO A 47 -22.05 -19.55 -14.64
C PRO A 47 -21.47 -20.09 -13.33
N LEU A 48 -20.44 -20.96 -13.38
CA LEU A 48 -19.77 -21.42 -12.16
C LEU A 48 -19.03 -20.27 -11.48
N LEU A 49 -18.37 -19.39 -12.23
CA LEU A 49 -17.75 -18.18 -11.68
C LEU A 49 -18.78 -17.32 -10.93
N TYR A 50 -19.93 -17.05 -11.56
CA TYR A 50 -21.00 -16.25 -10.96
C TYR A 50 -21.68 -16.91 -9.75
N ARG A 51 -21.60 -18.25 -9.62
CA ARG A 51 -22.05 -18.94 -8.41
C ARG A 51 -21.19 -18.60 -7.19
N TYR A 52 -19.90 -18.36 -7.36
CA TYR A 52 -19.00 -17.94 -6.27
C TYR A 52 -19.01 -16.42 -6.08
N PHE A 53 -19.03 -15.68 -7.18
CA PHE A 53 -18.97 -14.21 -7.19
C PHE A 53 -20.13 -13.67 -8.02
N PRO A 54 -21.27 -13.31 -7.39
CA PRO A 54 -22.50 -12.93 -8.10
C PRO A 54 -22.35 -11.78 -9.09
N SER A 55 -21.32 -10.94 -8.95
CA SER A 55 -21.01 -9.86 -9.87
C SER A 55 -19.49 -9.74 -10.11
N LYS A 56 -19.09 -8.94 -11.11
CA LYS A 56 -17.67 -8.64 -11.32
C LYS A 56 -17.13 -7.82 -10.15
N GLU A 57 -17.97 -6.95 -9.59
CA GLU A 57 -17.68 -6.08 -8.46
C GLU A 57 -17.40 -6.90 -7.19
N SER A 58 -18.18 -7.96 -6.91
CA SER A 58 -17.91 -8.83 -5.76
C SER A 58 -16.61 -9.62 -5.90
N LEU A 59 -16.25 -10.02 -7.13
CA LEU A 59 -14.93 -10.60 -7.40
C LEU A 59 -13.81 -9.58 -7.21
N ILE A 60 -13.98 -8.34 -7.72
CA ILE A 60 -13.01 -7.25 -7.54
C ILE A 60 -12.82 -6.94 -6.06
N GLU A 61 -13.88 -6.90 -5.27
CA GLU A 61 -13.81 -6.66 -3.83
C GLU A 61 -13.07 -7.80 -3.10
N ARG A 62 -13.32 -9.05 -3.49
CA ARG A 62 -12.56 -10.19 -2.94
C ARG A 62 -11.07 -10.12 -3.29
N VAL A 63 -10.75 -9.71 -4.52
CA VAL A 63 -9.37 -9.46 -4.97
C VAL A 63 -8.74 -8.32 -4.16
N TYR A 64 -9.47 -7.23 -3.95
CA TYR A 64 -9.02 -6.12 -3.11
C TYR A 64 -8.65 -6.60 -1.70
N HIS A 65 -9.54 -7.34 -1.05
CA HIS A 65 -9.29 -7.88 0.28
C HIS A 65 -8.04 -8.79 0.31
N GLU A 66 -7.89 -9.68 -0.68
CA GLU A 66 -6.77 -10.63 -0.71
C GLU A 66 -5.41 -9.96 -1.01
N VAL A 67 -5.40 -8.91 -1.85
CA VAL A 67 -4.17 -8.25 -2.30
C VAL A 67 -3.73 -7.15 -1.34
N TYR A 68 -4.66 -6.39 -0.75
CA TYR A 68 -4.33 -5.21 0.04
C TYR A 68 -4.56 -5.42 1.54
N ILE A 69 -5.78 -5.79 1.93
CA ILE A 69 -6.15 -5.87 3.35
C ILE A 69 -5.42 -7.00 4.07
N LYS A 70 -5.47 -8.21 3.54
CA LYS A 70 -4.85 -9.38 4.16
C LYS A 70 -3.32 -9.30 4.23
N ARG A 71 -2.71 -8.49 3.36
CA ARG A 71 -1.26 -8.31 3.30
C ARG A 71 -0.75 -7.26 4.29
N TRP A 72 -1.61 -6.38 4.79
CA TRP A 72 -1.24 -5.43 5.84
C TRP A 72 -0.81 -6.16 7.11
N GLN A 73 0.37 -5.83 7.64
CA GLN A 73 0.87 -6.45 8.87
C GLN A 73 0.66 -5.48 10.05
N PRO A 74 -0.16 -5.83 11.06
CA PRO A 74 -0.37 -4.98 12.22
C PRO A 74 0.91 -4.63 12.99
N HIS A 75 1.95 -5.47 12.90
CA HIS A 75 3.24 -5.19 13.54
C HIS A 75 3.92 -3.94 12.99
N TRP A 76 3.67 -3.56 11.74
CA TRP A 76 4.19 -2.33 11.13
C TRP A 76 3.81 -1.08 11.94
N GLU A 77 2.57 -1.03 12.42
CA GLU A 77 2.08 0.07 13.26
C GLU A 77 2.85 0.12 14.59
N SER A 78 3.06 -1.04 15.21
CA SER A 78 3.81 -1.14 16.46
C SER A 78 5.30 -0.80 16.31
N LEU A 79 5.91 -1.08 15.16
CA LEU A 79 7.30 -0.71 14.87
C LEU A 79 7.48 0.80 14.87
N ILE A 80 6.53 1.56 14.32
CA ILE A 80 6.65 3.03 14.22
C ILE A 80 6.72 3.66 15.60
N VAL A 81 5.90 3.21 16.55
CA VAL A 81 5.76 3.82 17.88
C VAL A 81 6.71 3.25 18.95
N ASP A 82 7.56 2.28 18.60
CA ASP A 82 8.47 1.63 19.54
C ASP A 82 9.70 2.48 19.91
N ARG A 83 9.52 3.45 20.82
CA ARG A 83 10.58 4.38 21.25
C ARG A 83 11.78 3.73 21.98
N ARG A 84 11.80 2.40 22.16
CA ARG A 84 12.99 1.67 22.64
C ARG A 84 14.12 1.66 21.60
N ARG A 85 13.82 1.91 20.32
CA ARG A 85 14.77 1.97 19.21
C ARG A 85 14.77 3.35 18.55
N PRO A 86 15.90 3.82 18.01
CA PRO A 86 15.95 5.06 17.22
C PRO A 86 14.94 5.07 16.07
N LEU A 87 14.32 6.23 15.79
CA LEU A 87 13.31 6.34 14.73
C LEU A 87 13.82 5.86 13.36
N GLN A 88 15.06 6.18 13.01
CA GLN A 88 15.68 5.71 11.77
C GLN A 88 15.68 4.19 11.67
N GLU A 89 16.08 3.48 12.72
CA GLU A 89 16.13 2.01 12.73
C GLU A 89 14.74 1.39 12.58
N ARG A 90 13.74 1.99 13.23
CA ARG A 90 12.33 1.60 13.11
C ARG A 90 11.83 1.75 11.68
N LEU A 91 12.05 2.91 11.05
CA LEU A 91 11.59 3.18 9.69
C LEU A 91 12.33 2.33 8.64
N VAL A 92 13.63 2.10 8.81
CA VAL A 92 14.38 1.18 7.94
C VAL A 92 13.82 -0.23 8.03
N THR A 93 13.55 -0.73 9.24
CA THR A 93 12.94 -2.06 9.45
C THR A 93 11.57 -2.12 8.79
N LEU A 94 10.71 -1.13 9.07
CA LEU A 94 9.37 -1.00 8.51
C LEU A 94 9.40 -1.04 6.97
N TYR A 95 10.18 -0.19 6.31
CA TYR A 95 10.18 -0.12 4.85
C TYR A 95 10.83 -1.34 4.20
N ARG A 96 11.78 -2.02 4.86
CA ARG A 96 12.29 -3.32 4.39
C ARG A 96 11.20 -4.39 4.40
N GLU A 97 10.45 -4.51 5.48
CA GLU A 97 9.33 -5.48 5.57
C GLU A 97 8.17 -5.10 4.65
N TYR A 98 7.82 -3.82 4.62
CA TYR A 98 6.76 -3.28 3.78
C TYR A 98 7.03 -3.59 2.30
N THR A 99 8.24 -3.29 1.82
CA THR A 99 8.62 -3.56 0.42
C THR A 99 8.61 -5.05 0.07
N GLN A 100 9.01 -5.95 0.99
CA GLN A 100 8.89 -7.40 0.74
C GLN A 100 7.46 -7.86 0.43
N VAL A 101 6.45 -7.15 0.95
CA VAL A 101 5.04 -7.47 0.76
C VAL A 101 4.44 -6.74 -0.44
N ILE A 102 4.71 -5.44 -0.58
CA ILE A 102 4.06 -4.59 -1.59
C ILE A 102 4.82 -4.53 -2.93
N PHE A 103 6.11 -4.86 -2.96
CA PHE A 103 6.86 -4.98 -4.22
C PHE A 103 6.53 -6.32 -4.86
N ASN A 104 5.31 -6.40 -5.38
CA ASN A 104 4.75 -7.56 -6.06
C ASN A 104 4.08 -7.08 -7.36
N TYR A 105 4.34 -7.81 -8.45
CA TYR A 105 3.84 -7.46 -9.79
C TYR A 105 2.33 -7.26 -9.80
N GLU A 106 1.57 -8.20 -9.20
CA GLU A 106 0.12 -8.14 -9.18
C GLU A 106 -0.39 -6.96 -8.34
N TRP A 107 0.24 -6.71 -7.20
CA TRP A 107 -0.09 -5.57 -6.34
C TRP A 107 -0.01 -4.25 -7.11
N VAL A 108 1.14 -3.97 -7.72
CA VAL A 108 1.42 -2.68 -8.38
C VAL A 108 0.51 -2.48 -9.59
N ARG A 109 0.33 -3.52 -10.40
CA ARG A 109 -0.49 -3.38 -11.62
C ARG A 109 -1.97 -3.24 -11.32
N ILE A 110 -2.50 -4.00 -10.35
CA ILE A 110 -3.88 -3.84 -9.91
C ILE A 110 -4.08 -2.42 -9.35
N PHE A 111 -3.12 -1.91 -8.58
CA PHE A 111 -3.20 -0.56 -8.01
C PHE A 111 -3.25 0.51 -9.10
N MET A 112 -2.39 0.40 -10.12
CA MET A 112 -2.38 1.31 -11.26
C MET A 112 -3.68 1.26 -12.08
N PHE A 113 -4.17 0.06 -12.39
CA PHE A 113 -5.46 -0.08 -13.09
C PHE A 113 -6.63 0.45 -12.28
N ALA A 114 -6.61 0.30 -10.95
CA ALA A 114 -7.64 0.84 -10.07
C ALA A 114 -7.66 2.37 -10.12
N GLY A 115 -6.48 2.99 -10.01
CA GLY A 115 -6.34 4.45 -10.03
C GLY A 115 -6.77 5.07 -11.36
N LEU A 116 -6.43 4.45 -12.50
CA LEU A 116 -6.85 4.94 -13.82
C LEU A 116 -8.34 4.77 -14.09
N LYS A 117 -8.97 3.72 -13.54
CA LYS A 117 -10.39 3.45 -13.72
C LYS A 117 -11.29 4.24 -12.76
N GLY A 118 -10.74 4.78 -11.67
CA GLY A 118 -11.53 5.39 -10.59
C GLY A 118 -12.28 4.35 -9.75
N VAL A 119 -11.72 3.15 -9.58
CA VAL A 119 -12.25 2.19 -8.59
C VAL A 119 -11.75 2.62 -7.22
N ASN A 120 -12.62 2.63 -6.21
CA ASN A 120 -12.32 3.02 -4.83
C ASN A 120 -11.26 2.17 -4.09
N ILE A 121 -10.51 1.30 -4.78
CA ILE A 121 -9.42 0.50 -4.20
C ILE A 121 -8.27 1.40 -3.76
N THR A 122 -7.87 2.36 -4.60
CA THR A 122 -6.73 3.24 -4.32
C THR A 122 -7.04 4.15 -3.14
N GLU A 123 -8.19 4.80 -3.14
CA GLU A 123 -8.65 5.67 -2.05
C GLU A 123 -8.68 4.93 -0.72
N ARG A 124 -9.31 3.74 -0.67
CA ARG A 124 -9.41 2.95 0.56
C ARG A 124 -8.05 2.49 1.08
N TYR A 125 -7.15 2.07 0.20
CA TYR A 125 -5.81 1.65 0.62
C TYR A 125 -4.96 2.83 1.09
N LEU A 126 -4.97 3.96 0.36
CA LEU A 126 -4.21 5.14 0.74
C LEU A 126 -4.72 5.77 2.02
N ALA A 127 -6.01 5.67 2.33
CA ALA A 127 -6.55 6.05 3.64
C ALA A 127 -5.94 5.21 4.77
N ILE A 128 -5.73 3.90 4.57
CA ILE A 128 -5.04 3.05 5.56
C ILE A 128 -3.58 3.48 5.70
N VAL A 129 -2.87 3.72 4.60
CA VAL A 129 -1.46 4.16 4.65
C VAL A 129 -1.36 5.51 5.37
N GLN A 130 -2.24 6.45 5.08
CA GLN A 130 -2.24 7.75 5.74
C GLN A 130 -2.48 7.62 7.25
N ASP A 131 -3.53 6.90 7.66
CA ASP A 131 -3.92 6.76 9.07
C ASP A 131 -2.91 5.92 9.88
N LYS A 132 -2.44 4.80 9.30
CA LYS A 132 -1.64 3.80 10.01
C LYS A 132 -0.14 3.95 9.82
N LEU A 133 0.30 4.73 8.83
CA LEU A 133 1.73 4.92 8.53
C LEU A 133 2.10 6.41 8.57
N PHE A 134 1.46 7.29 7.81
CA PHE A 134 1.90 8.69 7.73
C PHE A 134 1.65 9.45 9.04
N VAL A 135 0.45 9.38 9.59
CA VAL A 135 0.12 10.08 10.84
C VAL A 135 1.05 9.67 12.00
N PRO A 136 1.31 8.37 12.25
CA PRO A 136 2.30 7.94 13.24
C PRO A 136 3.72 8.41 12.94
N VAL A 137 4.16 8.35 11.67
CA VAL A 137 5.50 8.82 11.26
C VAL A 137 5.65 10.32 11.53
N CYS A 138 4.69 11.14 11.12
CA CYS A 138 4.72 12.59 11.39
C CYS A 138 4.73 12.88 12.90
N THR A 139 3.97 12.13 13.68
CA THR A 139 3.95 12.27 15.15
C THR A 139 5.32 12.00 15.76
N GLU A 140 5.98 10.92 15.36
CA GLU A 140 7.33 10.59 15.82
C GLU A 140 8.41 11.56 15.28
N MET A 141 8.20 12.13 14.08
CA MET A 141 9.08 13.17 13.55
C MET A 141 8.98 14.48 14.34
N ARG A 142 7.80 14.87 14.81
CA ARG A 142 7.64 16.03 15.71
C ARG A 142 8.34 15.82 17.03
N GLU A 143 8.18 14.64 17.64
CA GLU A 143 8.91 14.26 18.85
C GLU A 143 10.42 14.41 18.64
N LEU A 144 10.94 13.83 17.54
CA LEU A 144 12.36 13.93 17.20
C LEU A 144 12.83 15.38 16.99
N ALA A 145 11.95 16.24 16.46
CA ALA A 145 12.25 17.65 16.24
C ALA A 145 12.08 18.53 17.48
N GLY A 146 11.56 18.00 18.60
CA GLY A 146 11.24 18.75 19.81
C GLY A 146 10.08 19.74 19.62
N LEU A 147 9.09 19.38 18.80
CA LEU A 147 7.93 20.22 18.47
C LEU A 147 6.68 19.81 19.28
N PRO A 148 5.67 20.69 19.39
CA PRO A 148 4.42 20.39 20.11
C PRO A 148 3.75 19.12 19.59
N SER A 149 3.16 18.38 20.52
CA SER A 149 2.48 17.12 20.21
C SER A 149 1.28 17.33 19.28
N THR A 150 0.85 16.25 18.63
CA THR A 150 -0.35 16.28 17.77
C THR A 150 -1.65 16.50 18.54
N ALA A 151 -1.63 16.31 19.87
CA ALA A 151 -2.73 16.64 20.76
C ALA A 151 -2.84 18.14 21.05
N GLU A 152 -1.71 18.86 21.05
CA GLU A 152 -1.66 20.31 21.24
C GLU A 152 -1.92 21.07 19.93
N VAL A 153 -1.36 20.57 18.84
CA VAL A 153 -1.44 21.18 17.51
C VAL A 153 -1.75 20.07 16.51
N PRO A 154 -2.88 20.08 15.79
CA PRO A 154 -3.15 19.09 14.75
C PRO A 154 -2.02 19.03 13.70
N LEU A 155 -1.85 17.88 13.05
CA LEU A 155 -0.89 17.75 11.95
C LEU A 155 -1.21 18.74 10.83
N LEU A 156 -0.19 19.44 10.36
CA LEU A 156 -0.31 20.31 9.20
C LEU A 156 -0.29 19.47 7.91
N PRO A 157 -1.00 19.88 6.85
CA PRO A 157 -0.95 19.18 5.57
C PRO A 157 0.49 19.02 5.05
N GLU A 158 1.34 20.04 5.23
CA GLU A 158 2.74 19.99 4.78
C GLU A 158 3.57 18.91 5.50
N GLU A 159 3.19 18.50 6.71
CA GLU A 159 3.86 17.40 7.41
C GLU A 159 3.53 16.06 6.79
N LEU A 160 2.29 15.90 6.33
CA LEU A 160 1.86 14.71 5.59
C LEU A 160 2.53 14.63 4.22
N GLU A 161 2.75 15.76 3.54
CA GLU A 161 3.49 15.78 2.28
C GLU A 161 4.93 15.25 2.45
N LEU A 162 5.61 15.57 3.55
CA LEU A 162 6.93 15.00 3.82
C LEU A 162 6.90 13.47 4.01
N ALA A 163 5.84 12.94 4.62
CA ALA A 163 5.64 11.50 4.72
C ALA A 163 5.32 10.86 3.36
N TRP A 164 4.56 11.56 2.51
CA TRP A 164 4.33 11.17 1.12
C TRP A 164 5.62 11.13 0.32
N ASP A 165 6.52 12.09 0.48
CA ASP A 165 7.82 12.12 -0.20
C ASP A 165 8.67 10.89 0.16
N LEU A 166 8.72 10.54 1.44
CA LEU A 166 9.40 9.33 1.90
C LEU A 166 8.79 8.07 1.26
N HIS A 167 7.47 7.94 1.35
CA HIS A 167 6.76 6.77 0.86
C HIS A 167 6.86 6.63 -0.67
N GLY A 168 6.68 7.74 -1.38
CA GLY A 168 6.82 7.85 -2.82
C GLY A 168 8.24 7.53 -3.28
N GLY A 169 9.26 8.02 -2.58
CA GLY A 169 10.67 7.69 -2.86
C GLY A 169 10.95 6.19 -2.87
N VAL A 170 10.31 5.43 -1.96
CA VAL A 170 10.40 3.97 -1.94
C VAL A 170 9.47 3.35 -3.00
N TYR A 171 8.17 3.64 -2.94
CA TYR A 171 7.15 2.99 -3.78
C TYR A 171 7.36 3.21 -5.29
N TYR A 172 7.92 4.36 -5.67
CA TYR A 172 8.19 4.68 -7.08
C TYR A 172 9.12 3.66 -7.76
N LEU A 173 9.97 2.96 -7.01
CA LEU A 173 10.78 1.86 -7.56
C LEU A 173 9.92 0.71 -8.09
N ALA A 174 8.81 0.41 -7.42
CA ALA A 174 7.88 -0.63 -7.84
C ALA A 174 7.21 -0.25 -9.18
N ILE A 175 6.83 1.02 -9.34
CA ILE A 175 6.30 1.57 -10.59
C ILE A 175 7.36 1.48 -11.69
N ARG A 176 8.59 1.95 -11.42
CA ARG A 176 9.70 1.86 -12.37
C ARG A 176 9.89 0.45 -12.88
N LYS A 177 9.93 -0.53 -11.97
CA LYS A 177 10.15 -1.93 -12.31
C LYS A 177 9.02 -2.54 -13.14
N TRP A 178 7.76 -2.38 -12.72
CA TRP A 178 6.64 -3.16 -13.29
C TRP A 178 5.68 -2.41 -14.20
N ILE A 179 5.80 -1.09 -14.26
CA ILE A 179 5.01 -0.23 -15.14
C ILE A 179 5.91 0.33 -16.25
N TYR A 180 7.07 0.88 -15.89
CA TYR A 180 7.97 1.51 -16.87
C TYR A 180 9.04 0.57 -17.42
N ASN A 181 9.20 -0.62 -16.84
CA ASN A 181 10.24 -1.58 -17.19
C ASN A 181 11.66 -0.98 -17.14
N LEU A 182 11.90 -0.15 -16.12
CA LEU A 182 13.18 0.51 -15.86
C LEU A 182 13.96 -0.26 -14.79
N PRO A 183 15.30 -0.23 -14.84
CA PRO A 183 16.13 -0.82 -13.79
C PRO A 183 15.88 -0.11 -12.46
N ILE A 184 16.03 -0.86 -11.37
CA ILE A 184 16.00 -0.38 -9.99
C ILE A 184 17.32 -0.76 -9.31
N PRO A 185 17.66 -0.17 -8.15
CA PRO A 185 18.83 -0.59 -7.38
C PRO A 185 18.83 -2.10 -7.12
N GLU A 186 19.99 -2.74 -7.26
CA GLU A 186 20.15 -4.17 -6.97
C GLU A 186 19.98 -4.44 -5.46
N ASP A 187 20.60 -3.60 -4.63
CA ASP A 187 20.39 -3.61 -3.18
C ASP A 187 19.29 -2.62 -2.78
N LEU A 188 18.07 -3.14 -2.68
CA LEU A 188 16.91 -2.38 -2.22
C LEU A 188 17.03 -2.02 -0.73
N SER A 189 17.69 -2.85 0.08
CA SER A 189 17.82 -2.67 1.53
C SER A 189 18.70 -1.46 1.87
N ASP A 190 19.80 -1.33 1.13
CA ASP A 190 20.74 -0.20 1.19
C ASP A 190 20.12 1.08 0.59
N HIS A 191 19.32 0.96 -0.48
CA HIS A 191 18.55 2.10 -0.99
C HIS A 191 17.53 2.63 0.02
N ILE A 192 16.75 1.75 0.66
CA ILE A 192 15.80 2.14 1.72
C ILE A 192 16.52 2.86 2.85
N GLU A 193 17.69 2.37 3.27
CA GLU A 193 18.48 2.99 4.33
C GLU A 193 18.88 4.42 3.98
N ARG A 194 19.36 4.68 2.75
CA ARG A 194 19.68 6.04 2.28
C ARG A 194 18.46 6.96 2.22
N VAL A 195 17.33 6.46 1.75
CA VAL A 195 16.09 7.24 1.65
C VAL A 195 15.60 7.64 3.05
N VAL A 196 15.54 6.67 3.97
CA VAL A 196 15.17 6.94 5.37
C VAL A 196 16.17 7.87 6.05
N HIS A 197 17.48 7.67 5.84
CA HIS A 197 18.51 8.57 6.38
C HIS A 197 18.31 10.01 5.91
N SER A 198 18.10 10.21 4.61
CA SER A 198 17.85 11.54 4.03
C SER A 198 16.61 12.20 4.63
N PHE A 199 15.53 11.42 4.80
CA PHE A 199 14.31 11.89 5.44
C PHE A 199 14.54 12.28 6.92
N ILE A 200 15.16 11.42 7.72
CA ILE A 200 15.44 11.70 9.14
C ILE A 200 16.35 12.92 9.31
N ALA A 201 17.35 13.10 8.44
CA ALA A 201 18.25 14.24 8.50
C ALA A 201 17.58 15.55 8.06
N GLY A 202 16.72 15.50 7.03
CA GLY A 202 16.12 16.69 6.42
C GLY A 202 14.83 17.17 7.09
N THR A 203 14.03 16.26 7.65
CA THR A 203 12.69 16.59 8.15
C THR A 203 12.70 17.46 9.41
N PRO A 204 13.49 17.19 10.48
CA PRO A 204 13.47 18.02 11.69
C PRO A 204 13.77 19.51 11.48
N PRO A 205 14.81 19.95 10.72
CA PRO A 205 15.00 21.37 10.43
C PRO A 205 13.88 21.94 9.56
N THR A 206 13.32 21.16 8.63
CA THR A 206 12.18 21.56 7.78
C THR A 206 10.93 21.82 8.62
N LEU A 207 10.61 20.93 9.56
CA LEU A 207 9.48 21.10 10.48
C LEU A 207 9.65 22.32 11.38
N ARG A 208 10.84 22.53 11.96
CA ARG A 208 11.10 23.71 12.79
C ARG A 208 10.93 25.02 12.02
N ARG A 209 11.34 25.05 10.75
CA ARG A 209 11.10 26.19 9.87
C ARG A 209 9.60 26.39 9.59
N LEU A 210 8.87 25.32 9.28
CA LEU A 210 7.43 25.36 9.03
C LEU A 210 6.66 25.95 10.23
N PHE A 211 7.00 25.53 11.45
CA PHE A 211 6.39 26.03 12.68
C PHE A 211 6.78 27.49 13.00
N ALA A 212 7.97 27.93 12.59
CA ALA A 212 8.39 29.32 12.74
C ALA A 212 7.67 30.26 11.76
N GLU A 213 7.43 29.80 10.53
CA GLU A 213 6.73 30.57 9.48
C GLU A 213 5.21 30.61 9.68
N LYS A 214 4.65 29.56 10.29
CA LYS A 214 3.24 29.48 10.72
C LYS A 214 3.14 29.51 12.25
N PRO A 215 3.49 30.62 12.92
CA PRO A 215 3.29 30.72 14.36
C PRO A 215 1.79 30.49 14.64
N LEU A 216 1.49 29.80 15.74
CA LEU A 216 0.18 29.28 16.23
C LEU A 216 -0.99 30.30 16.30
N ARG A 217 -1.15 31.17 15.30
CA ARG A 217 -2.17 32.20 15.23
C ARG A 217 -3.43 31.61 14.60
N GLN A 218 -4.39 31.37 15.50
CA GLN A 218 -5.84 31.38 15.30
C GLN A 218 -6.45 30.23 14.48
N GLN A 219 -6.60 29.07 15.14
CA GLN A 219 -7.74 28.16 14.89
C GLN A 219 -8.97 28.50 15.74
N HIS A 220 -8.98 29.65 16.41
CA HIS A 220 -10.18 30.23 17.02
C HIS A 220 -10.70 31.38 16.15
N SER A 221 -11.34 31.07 15.02
CA SER A 221 -12.34 31.94 14.36
C SER A 221 -12.92 31.23 13.13
N ALA A 222 -13.89 30.35 13.37
CA ALA A 222 -15.01 30.11 12.47
C ALA A 222 -16.11 29.42 13.30
N SER A 223 -16.95 30.26 13.91
CA SER A 223 -18.29 29.87 14.36
C SER A 223 -19.20 29.63 13.16
#